data_AF-C4YEV1-F1
#
_entry.id   AF-C4YEV1-F1
#
_cell.length_a   1.000
_cell.length_b   1.000
_cell.length_c   1.000
_cell.angle_alpha   90.00
_cell.angle_beta   90.00
_cell.angle_gamma   90.00
#
_symmetry.space_group_name_H-M   'P 1'
#
loop_
_entity.id
_entity.type
_entity.pdbx_description
1 polymer ?
#
loop_
_entity_poly.entity_id
_entity_poly.type
_entity_poly.pdbx_seq_one_letter_code
_entity_poly.pdbx_strand_id
1 'polypeptide(L)'
;MDPDTTQYDKVKGGWSENSIDIKSNLKRSKPSHSIPSKRVKHDVDSSPLVEESNEEIARQYKKFINAPKYDLNSEELFCVCRRPDLGEMMVACDGCEEWFHFKCMKINEKYSNLIAKYYCKFCEWKGEGNSQWKRKCRLENCNEPIGERSKYCSKEHGIEFIKSSLLESKTNSTDSPSLQNLDAHFIKDVLNYVSGDFDKLQQMGSSFPELEVVKNYKNDNTALDGFPETVKTDLQRTNGKLDALSKQVTKQEQVLKALVNTKDNIKHLNERLTNIVYEDSSSDKQTSKKKKGARGKKKIDICFCDKGDQSIVQSITDSETIFDDLLKVIKARVFENGEAEEEDMDWFMNDLCIKDKKKCVRHSGWWNLYYDEAGRNLEQLQSKLEETMEQKESILRNYSISVYES
;
A
#
# COMPACT_ATOMS: atom_id res chain seq x y z
N MET A 1 16.92 -7.81 -60.72
CA MET A 1 17.32 -6.66 -59.88
C MET A 1 16.26 -6.51 -58.80
N ASP A 2 15.94 -7.57 -58.06
CA ASP A 2 16.73 -8.23 -57.02
C ASP A 2 16.96 -7.37 -55.77
N PRO A 3 16.87 -7.99 -54.57
CA PRO A 3 16.38 -7.41 -53.33
C PRO A 3 17.44 -7.41 -52.20
N ASP A 4 17.17 -6.80 -51.04
CA ASP A 4 17.74 -7.20 -49.73
C ASP A 4 17.11 -6.34 -48.62
N THR A 5 16.45 -6.84 -47.56
CA THR A 5 16.79 -7.79 -46.48
C THR A 5 17.86 -7.29 -45.52
N THR A 6 17.45 -6.98 -44.27
CA THR A 6 18.14 -7.20 -42.97
C THR A 6 17.13 -6.81 -41.88
N GLN A 7 16.42 -7.69 -41.16
CA GLN A 7 16.87 -8.66 -40.14
C GLN A 7 18.00 -8.14 -39.24
N TYR A 8 17.65 -7.79 -37.99
CA TYR A 8 18.57 -7.78 -36.85
C TYR A 8 17.85 -8.28 -35.57
N ASP A 9 18.06 -9.57 -35.34
CA ASP A 9 18.45 -10.26 -34.09
C ASP A 9 17.79 -9.96 -32.74
N LYS A 10 17.04 -10.98 -32.31
CA LYS A 10 16.86 -11.41 -30.93
C LYS A 10 18.21 -11.79 -30.32
N VAL A 11 18.62 -11.09 -29.26
CA VAL A 11 19.62 -11.62 -28.31
C VAL A 11 18.90 -12.04 -27.04
N LYS A 12 18.87 -13.36 -26.82
CA LYS A 12 18.58 -13.98 -25.54
C LYS A 12 19.81 -13.85 -24.64
N GLY A 13 19.67 -13.20 -23.50
CA GLY A 13 20.62 -13.27 -22.39
C GLY A 13 19.88 -13.74 -21.15
N GLY A 14 20.06 -15.01 -20.77
CA GLY A 14 19.57 -15.56 -19.52
C GLY A 14 20.55 -15.25 -18.40
N TRP A 15 20.04 -14.69 -17.30
CA TRP A 15 20.74 -14.62 -16.02
C TRP A 15 19.85 -15.22 -14.93
N SER A 16 20.53 -15.98 -14.09
CA SER A 16 20.08 -17.00 -13.14
C SER A 16 19.27 -16.48 -11.96
N GLU A 17 18.31 -17.30 -11.55
CA GLU A 17 17.57 -17.25 -10.28
C GLU A 17 18.52 -17.36 -9.08
N ASN A 18 18.43 -16.38 -8.18
CA ASN A 18 18.49 -16.55 -6.73
C ASN A 18 18.21 -15.19 -6.07
N SER A 19 16.94 -14.89 -5.80
CA SER A 19 16.59 -13.91 -4.78
C SER A 19 15.28 -14.29 -4.11
N ILE A 20 15.33 -14.27 -2.80
CA ILE A 20 14.34 -14.74 -1.83
C ILE A 20 13.08 -13.87 -1.92
N ASP A 21 11.94 -14.51 -2.22
CA ASP A 21 10.61 -13.92 -2.28
C ASP A 21 10.14 -13.45 -0.88
N ILE A 22 10.34 -12.17 -0.57
CA ILE A 22 9.62 -11.49 0.50
C ILE A 22 8.36 -10.87 -0.10
N LYS A 23 7.23 -11.59 0.06
CA LYS A 23 5.89 -11.11 -0.32
C LYS A 23 5.53 -9.84 0.46
N SER A 24 5.73 -8.67 -0.14
CA SER A 24 5.15 -7.42 0.34
C SER A 24 3.73 -7.26 -0.20
N ASN A 25 2.78 -7.28 0.73
CA ASN A 25 1.35 -7.15 0.49
C ASN A 25 0.98 -5.68 0.21
N LEU A 26 1.38 -5.13 -0.94
CA LEU A 26 0.85 -3.86 -1.43
C LEU A 26 -0.48 -4.12 -2.13
N LYS A 27 -1.54 -4.17 -1.32
CA LYS A 27 -2.92 -4.03 -1.79
C LYS A 27 -3.02 -2.73 -2.57
N ARG A 28 -3.10 -2.84 -3.90
CA ARG A 28 -3.46 -1.76 -4.82
C ARG A 28 -4.74 -1.11 -4.29
N SER A 29 -4.60 0.08 -3.70
CA SER A 29 -5.73 0.85 -3.21
C SER A 29 -6.63 1.17 -4.39
N LYS A 30 -7.90 0.80 -4.24
CA LYS A 30 -8.97 1.08 -5.20
C LYS A 30 -9.00 2.60 -5.45
N PRO A 31 -9.21 3.07 -6.69
CA PRO A 31 -9.53 4.47 -6.90
C PRO A 31 -10.86 4.74 -6.17
N SER A 32 -10.80 5.64 -5.20
CA SER A 32 -11.97 6.09 -4.43
C SER A 32 -12.97 6.76 -5.37
N HIS A 33 -14.21 6.26 -5.30
CA HIS A 33 -15.44 6.82 -5.83
C HIS A 33 -15.41 7.32 -7.27
N SER A 34 -15.88 6.45 -8.17
CA SER A 34 -16.54 6.85 -9.40
C SER A 34 -17.60 7.92 -9.08
N ILE A 35 -17.23 9.19 -9.28
CA ILE A 35 -18.20 10.27 -9.40
C ILE A 35 -19.13 9.83 -10.54
N PRO A 36 -20.45 9.74 -10.31
CA PRO A 36 -21.37 9.33 -11.36
C PRO A 36 -21.11 10.22 -12.56
N SER A 37 -20.81 9.62 -13.71
CA SER A 37 -20.78 10.34 -14.97
C SER A 37 -22.23 10.74 -15.27
N LYS A 38 -22.70 11.81 -14.62
CA LYS A 38 -23.89 12.52 -15.05
C LYS A 38 -23.57 12.96 -16.45
N ARG A 39 -24.21 12.32 -17.45
CA ARG A 39 -24.47 12.98 -18.72
C ARG A 39 -24.91 14.39 -18.38
N VAL A 40 -24.10 15.37 -18.76
CA VAL A 40 -24.54 16.76 -18.75
C VAL A 40 -25.67 16.80 -19.76
N LYS A 41 -26.92 16.73 -19.27
CA LYS A 41 -28.04 17.29 -20.01
C LYS A 41 -27.67 18.76 -20.15
N HIS A 42 -27.48 19.21 -21.39
CA HIS A 42 -27.33 20.62 -21.66
C HIS A 42 -28.56 21.32 -21.03
N ASP A 43 -28.32 22.27 -20.13
CA ASP A 43 -29.34 23.16 -19.62
C ASP A 43 -29.87 23.96 -20.82
N VAL A 44 -30.99 23.48 -21.34
CA VAL A 44 -31.84 24.23 -22.23
C VAL A 44 -32.44 25.32 -21.36
N ASP A 45 -32.24 26.56 -21.77
CA ASP A 45 -32.74 27.78 -21.13
C ASP A 45 -34.12 27.57 -20.48
N SER A 46 -34.23 27.94 -19.21
CA SER A 46 -35.38 27.71 -18.31
C SER A 46 -36.61 28.50 -18.75
N SER A 47 -37.20 28.11 -19.87
CA SER A 47 -38.62 28.24 -20.15
C SER A 47 -39.22 26.84 -20.12
N PRO A 48 -40.45 26.64 -19.62
CA PRO A 48 -41.06 25.32 -19.57
C PRO A 48 -41.13 24.76 -21.00
N LEU A 49 -40.23 23.83 -21.32
CA LEU A 49 -40.29 23.03 -22.52
C LEU A 49 -41.53 22.16 -22.39
N VAL A 50 -42.63 22.63 -22.96
CA VAL A 50 -43.78 21.78 -23.25
C VAL A 50 -43.25 20.67 -24.14
N GLU A 51 -43.05 19.48 -23.59
CA GLU A 51 -42.75 18.29 -24.39
C GLU A 51 -43.93 18.09 -25.34
N GLU A 52 -43.69 18.32 -26.65
CA GLU A 52 -44.72 18.15 -27.68
C GLU A 52 -45.18 16.69 -27.66
N SER A 53 -46.50 16.47 -27.53
CA SER A 53 -47.05 15.11 -27.51
C SER A 53 -46.79 14.38 -28.84
N ASN A 54 -46.66 13.05 -28.79
CA ASN A 54 -46.46 12.23 -30.00
C ASN A 54 -47.58 12.46 -31.05
N GLU A 55 -48.82 12.65 -30.60
CA GLU A 55 -49.96 12.98 -31.47
C GLU A 55 -49.81 14.33 -32.16
N GLU A 56 -49.23 15.32 -31.47
CA GLU A 56 -48.99 16.65 -32.02
C GLU A 56 -47.86 16.63 -33.05
N ILE A 57 -46.77 15.92 -32.77
CA ILE A 57 -45.67 15.72 -33.72
C ILE A 57 -46.19 15.02 -34.98
N ALA A 58 -47.04 14.00 -34.85
CA ALA A 58 -47.64 13.31 -35.98
C ALA A 58 -48.55 14.23 -36.84
N ARG A 59 -49.34 15.11 -36.21
CA ARG A 59 -50.16 16.12 -36.92
C ARG A 59 -49.29 17.13 -37.67
N GLN A 60 -48.24 17.63 -37.02
CA GLN A 60 -47.31 18.56 -37.63
C GLN A 60 -46.54 17.91 -38.79
N TYR A 61 -46.17 16.63 -38.67
CA TYR A 61 -45.54 15.87 -39.75
C TYR A 61 -46.45 15.75 -40.98
N LYS A 62 -47.74 15.39 -40.79
CA LYS A 62 -48.72 15.34 -41.89
C LYS A 62 -48.88 16.69 -42.58
N LYS A 63 -48.95 17.78 -41.80
CA LYS A 63 -49.03 19.14 -42.34
C LYS A 63 -47.76 19.50 -43.12
N PHE A 64 -46.60 19.14 -42.59
CA PHE A 64 -45.32 19.37 -43.22
C PHE A 64 -45.22 18.65 -44.56
N ILE A 65 -45.56 17.36 -44.65
CA ILE A 65 -45.51 16.59 -45.91
C ILE A 65 -46.50 17.10 -46.97
N ASN A 66 -47.71 17.50 -46.56
CA ASN A 66 -48.74 17.96 -47.50
C ASN A 66 -48.57 19.43 -47.93
N ALA A 67 -47.64 20.17 -47.32
CA ALA A 67 -47.43 21.57 -47.65
C ALA A 67 -46.65 21.73 -48.98
N PRO A 68 -46.90 22.81 -49.74
CA PRO A 68 -46.22 23.05 -51.00
C PRO A 68 -44.71 23.23 -50.80
N LYS A 69 -43.93 22.70 -51.75
CA LYS A 69 -42.47 22.83 -51.79
C LYS A 69 -41.99 24.11 -52.45
N TYR A 70 -42.84 24.74 -53.26
CA TYR A 70 -42.55 25.99 -53.94
C TYR A 70 -43.66 27.00 -53.65
N ASP A 71 -43.31 28.27 -53.55
CA ASP A 71 -44.28 29.34 -53.48
C ASP A 71 -44.84 29.73 -54.87
N LEU A 72 -45.67 30.78 -54.91
CA LEU A 72 -46.26 31.29 -56.16
C LEU A 72 -45.22 31.93 -57.09
N ASN A 73 -44.06 32.30 -56.55
CA ASN A 73 -42.93 32.91 -57.25
C ASN A 73 -41.89 31.86 -57.69
N SER A 74 -42.18 30.56 -57.50
CA SER A 74 -41.28 29.44 -57.77
C SER A 74 -40.02 29.41 -56.89
N GLU A 75 -40.04 30.06 -55.73
CA GLU A 75 -39.00 29.96 -54.70
C GLU A 75 -39.18 28.68 -53.86
N GLU A 76 -38.09 28.00 -53.53
CA GLU A 76 -38.11 26.76 -52.75
C GLU A 76 -38.40 27.05 -51.26
N LEU A 77 -39.32 26.29 -50.67
CA LEU A 77 -39.79 26.46 -49.29
C LEU A 77 -39.27 25.35 -48.38
N PHE A 78 -38.48 25.75 -47.39
CA PHE A 78 -37.85 24.85 -46.43
C PHE A 78 -38.57 24.84 -45.08
N CYS A 79 -38.11 23.96 -44.19
CA CYS A 79 -38.49 23.93 -42.78
C CYS A 79 -39.99 23.64 -42.53
N VAL A 80 -40.35 23.44 -41.25
CA VAL A 80 -41.75 23.28 -40.80
C VAL A 80 -42.60 24.53 -41.01
N CYS A 81 -41.97 25.70 -41.15
CA CYS A 81 -42.66 26.97 -41.37
C CYS A 81 -42.95 27.26 -42.85
N ARG A 82 -42.38 26.50 -43.79
CA ARG A 82 -42.54 26.66 -45.24
C ARG A 82 -42.28 28.10 -45.68
N ARG A 83 -41.10 28.60 -45.29
CA ARG A 83 -40.56 29.89 -45.70
C ARG A 83 -39.25 29.67 -46.47
N PRO A 84 -38.91 30.53 -47.44
CA PRO A 84 -37.64 30.46 -48.15
C PRO A 84 -36.49 30.79 -47.19
N ASP A 85 -35.26 30.49 -47.62
CA ASP A 85 -34.05 30.92 -46.92
C ASP A 85 -33.87 32.44 -47.11
N LEU A 86 -34.04 33.20 -46.02
CA LEU A 86 -33.85 34.65 -45.98
C LEU A 86 -32.49 35.04 -45.37
N GLY A 87 -31.53 34.11 -45.32
CA GLY A 87 -30.24 34.27 -44.64
C GLY A 87 -30.29 33.96 -43.14
N GLU A 88 -31.33 33.26 -42.67
CA GLU A 88 -31.41 32.78 -41.29
C GLU A 88 -30.53 31.53 -41.10
N MET A 89 -30.06 31.26 -39.88
CA MET A 89 -29.29 30.05 -39.60
C MET A 89 -30.16 28.79 -39.80
N MET A 90 -29.71 27.89 -40.66
CA MET A 90 -30.40 26.63 -40.97
C MET A 90 -29.52 25.41 -40.68
N VAL A 91 -30.15 24.28 -40.36
CA VAL A 91 -29.51 22.97 -40.17
C VAL A 91 -30.18 21.93 -41.06
N ALA A 92 -29.38 21.11 -41.74
CA ALA A 92 -29.87 19.98 -42.52
C ALA A 92 -30.08 18.75 -41.63
N CYS A 93 -31.17 18.02 -41.84
CA CYS A 93 -31.45 16.76 -41.15
C CYS A 93 -30.72 15.58 -41.82
N ASP A 94 -29.96 14.80 -41.06
CA ASP A 94 -29.25 13.60 -41.54
C ASP A 94 -30.19 12.41 -41.86
N GLY A 95 -31.48 12.51 -41.49
CA GLY A 95 -32.49 11.50 -41.78
C GLY A 95 -33.31 11.77 -43.05
N CYS A 96 -33.89 12.96 -43.15
CA CYS A 96 -34.78 13.33 -44.25
C CYS A 96 -34.19 14.34 -45.24
N GLU A 97 -32.94 14.76 -45.04
CA GLU A 97 -32.18 15.69 -45.91
C GLU A 97 -32.84 17.07 -46.12
N GLU A 98 -33.86 17.40 -45.32
CA GLU A 98 -34.54 18.70 -45.33
C GLU A 98 -33.80 19.73 -44.46
N TRP A 99 -33.89 21.00 -44.85
CA TRP A 99 -33.32 22.13 -44.11
C TRP A 99 -34.33 22.76 -43.15
N PHE A 100 -33.87 23.05 -41.93
CA PHE A 100 -34.69 23.63 -40.88
C PHE A 100 -34.03 24.84 -40.25
N HIS A 101 -34.79 25.93 -40.09
CA HIS A 101 -34.33 27.11 -39.34
C HIS A 101 -34.07 26.74 -37.86
N PHE A 102 -32.94 27.19 -37.32
CA PHE A 102 -32.56 26.97 -35.90
C PHE A 102 -33.68 27.41 -34.95
N LYS A 103 -34.25 28.59 -35.19
CA LYS A 103 -35.37 29.15 -34.43
C LYS A 103 -36.62 28.27 -34.47
N CYS A 104 -36.97 27.73 -35.63
CA CYS A 104 -38.13 26.84 -35.79
C CYS A 104 -37.96 25.51 -35.05
N MET A 105 -36.72 25.04 -34.93
CA MET A 105 -36.38 23.80 -34.23
C MET A 105 -35.92 24.03 -32.78
N LYS A 106 -36.06 25.25 -32.26
CA LYS A 106 -35.66 25.63 -30.89
C LYS A 106 -34.18 25.35 -30.59
N ILE A 107 -33.32 25.46 -31.60
CA ILE A 107 -31.86 25.32 -31.45
C ILE A 107 -31.25 26.71 -31.25
N ASN A 108 -30.42 26.86 -30.22
CA ASN A 108 -29.67 28.10 -30.01
C ASN A 108 -28.51 28.18 -31.02
N GLU A 109 -28.46 29.28 -31.77
CA GLU A 109 -27.44 29.55 -32.79
C GLU A 109 -26.00 29.46 -32.25
N LYS A 110 -25.80 29.77 -30.97
CA LYS A 110 -24.51 29.66 -30.29
C LYS A 110 -23.94 28.23 -30.25
N TYR A 111 -24.78 27.22 -30.43
CA TYR A 111 -24.38 25.80 -30.40
C TYR A 111 -24.25 25.19 -31.80
N SER A 112 -24.33 26.00 -32.86
CA SER A 112 -24.18 25.55 -34.25
C SER A 112 -22.94 24.68 -34.46
N ASN A 113 -21.78 25.12 -33.97
CA ASN A 113 -20.50 24.39 -34.09
C ASN A 113 -20.44 23.08 -33.27
N LEU A 114 -21.36 22.91 -32.31
CA LEU A 114 -21.47 21.71 -31.48
C LEU A 114 -22.34 20.63 -32.10
N ILE A 115 -23.07 20.90 -33.17
CA ILE A 115 -23.86 19.86 -33.85
C ILE A 115 -22.88 18.92 -34.57
N ALA A 116 -22.95 17.62 -34.25
CA ALA A 116 -22.19 16.58 -34.96
C ALA A 116 -23.08 15.90 -36.01
N LYS A 117 -24.30 15.54 -35.61
CA LYS A 117 -25.37 15.03 -36.46
C LYS A 117 -26.69 15.61 -36.00
N TYR A 118 -27.55 16.00 -36.91
CA TYR A 118 -28.84 16.58 -36.58
C TYR A 118 -29.97 15.72 -37.14
N TYR A 119 -30.92 15.36 -36.27
CA TYR A 119 -32.17 14.72 -36.65
C TYR A 119 -33.32 15.64 -36.24
N CYS A 120 -34.19 15.97 -37.20
CA CYS A 120 -35.35 16.79 -36.91
C CYS A 120 -36.34 16.01 -36.02
N LYS A 121 -37.24 16.72 -35.33
CA LYS A 121 -38.23 16.09 -34.43
C LYS A 121 -39.10 15.01 -35.09
N PHE A 122 -39.29 15.07 -36.41
CA PHE A 122 -40.03 14.05 -37.14
C PHE A 122 -39.21 12.77 -37.35
N CYS A 123 -37.92 12.89 -37.68
CA CYS A 123 -37.02 11.75 -37.82
C CYS A 123 -36.78 11.08 -36.46
N GLU A 124 -36.61 11.88 -35.40
CA GLU A 124 -36.51 11.37 -34.02
C GLU A 124 -37.79 10.64 -33.59
N TRP A 125 -38.97 11.20 -33.89
CA TRP A 125 -40.28 10.56 -33.62
C TRP A 125 -40.48 9.24 -34.36
N LYS A 126 -40.02 9.15 -35.61
CA LYS A 126 -40.09 7.91 -36.40
C LYS A 126 -39.05 6.86 -36.02
N GLY A 127 -38.07 7.20 -35.19
CA GLY A 127 -36.96 6.32 -34.87
C GLY A 127 -35.91 6.18 -35.98
N GLU A 128 -35.79 7.17 -36.88
CA GLU A 128 -34.78 7.18 -37.95
C GLU A 128 -33.38 7.55 -37.42
N GLY A 129 -33.29 8.18 -36.23
CA GLY A 129 -32.04 8.51 -35.55
C GLY A 129 -32.23 9.54 -34.45
N ASN A 130 -31.14 9.94 -33.80
CA ASN A 130 -31.13 10.95 -32.73
C ASN A 130 -29.99 11.93 -32.96
N SER A 131 -30.24 13.21 -32.65
CA SER A 131 -29.23 14.27 -32.77
C SER A 131 -28.01 14.00 -31.88
N GLN A 132 -26.82 14.14 -32.45
CA GLN A 132 -25.53 13.94 -31.78
C GLN A 132 -24.80 15.28 -31.64
N TRP A 133 -24.24 15.53 -30.45
CA TRP A 133 -23.59 16.78 -30.11
C TRP A 133 -22.13 16.55 -29.73
N LYS A 134 -21.24 17.43 -30.22
CA LYS A 134 -19.85 17.55 -29.79
C LYS A 134 -19.82 18.10 -28.37
N ARG A 135 -18.78 17.73 -27.62
CA ARG A 135 -18.56 18.26 -26.27
C ARG A 135 -18.13 19.72 -26.34
N LYS A 136 -18.80 20.59 -25.57
CA LYS A 136 -18.48 22.02 -25.41
C LYS A 136 -17.17 22.24 -24.63
N CYS A 137 -16.43 23.28 -24.99
CA CYS A 137 -15.34 23.84 -24.20
C CYS A 137 -15.75 24.11 -22.75
N ARG A 138 -14.87 23.82 -21.79
CA ARG A 138 -15.15 24.01 -20.36
C ARG A 138 -15.19 25.48 -19.91
N LEU A 139 -14.63 26.40 -20.69
CA LEU A 139 -14.68 27.83 -20.38
C LEU A 139 -16.13 28.33 -20.49
N GLU A 140 -16.64 29.03 -19.47
CA GLU A 140 -18.08 29.35 -19.33
C GLU A 140 -18.67 30.01 -20.59
N ASN A 141 -17.96 31.00 -21.14
CA ASN A 141 -18.39 31.82 -22.25
C ASN A 141 -18.02 31.27 -23.64
N CYS A 142 -17.46 30.06 -23.74
CA CYS A 142 -17.01 29.48 -25.01
C CYS A 142 -17.91 28.32 -25.45
N ASN A 143 -18.58 28.46 -26.60
CA ASN A 143 -19.48 27.42 -27.15
C ASN A 143 -18.84 26.59 -28.28
N GLU A 144 -17.52 26.61 -28.40
CA GLU A 144 -16.79 25.83 -29.39
C GLU A 144 -16.59 24.37 -28.94
N PRO A 145 -16.47 23.42 -29.88
CA PRO A 145 -16.19 22.02 -29.56
C PRO A 145 -14.76 21.86 -29.01
N ILE A 146 -14.57 20.88 -28.15
CA ILE A 146 -13.23 20.54 -27.63
C ILE A 146 -12.33 19.93 -28.71
N GLY A 147 -11.01 20.12 -28.57
CA GLY A 147 -10.02 19.36 -29.33
C GLY A 147 -9.95 17.88 -28.91
N GLU A 148 -9.40 17.00 -29.75
CA GLU A 148 -9.43 15.53 -29.60
C GLU A 148 -8.97 15.00 -28.23
N ARG A 149 -7.95 15.63 -27.63
CA ARG A 149 -7.40 15.26 -26.31
C ARG A 149 -7.43 16.42 -25.31
N SER A 150 -8.38 17.33 -25.48
CA SER A 150 -8.49 18.52 -24.63
C SER A 150 -9.86 18.60 -23.98
N LYS A 151 -9.97 19.38 -22.89
CA LYS A 151 -11.25 19.81 -22.32
C LYS A 151 -11.67 21.21 -22.83
N TYR A 152 -10.85 21.77 -23.71
CA TYR A 152 -10.95 23.13 -24.22
C TYR A 152 -10.86 23.10 -25.75
N CYS A 153 -11.44 24.10 -26.42
CA CYS A 153 -11.34 24.20 -27.88
C CYS A 153 -9.93 24.62 -28.33
N SER A 154 -9.18 25.33 -27.49
CA SER A 154 -7.82 25.79 -27.79
C SER A 154 -6.91 25.79 -26.55
N LYS A 155 -5.61 25.98 -26.76
CA LYS A 155 -4.62 26.06 -25.68
C LYS A 155 -4.83 27.32 -24.84
N GLU A 156 -5.19 28.43 -25.49
CA GLU A 156 -5.44 29.73 -24.86
C GLU A 156 -6.59 29.63 -23.86
N HIS A 157 -7.70 28.99 -24.23
CA HIS A 157 -8.83 28.79 -23.32
C HIS A 157 -8.51 27.85 -22.15
N GLY A 158 -7.62 26.88 -22.36
CA GLY A 158 -7.11 26.05 -21.27
C GLY A 158 -6.29 26.87 -20.26
N ILE A 159 -5.43 27.77 -20.76
CA ILE A 159 -4.63 28.67 -19.92
C ILE A 159 -5.53 29.66 -19.17
N GLU A 160 -6.51 30.25 -19.85
CA GLU A 160 -7.45 31.20 -19.25
C GLU A 160 -8.25 30.55 -18.12
N PHE A 161 -8.81 29.36 -18.35
CA PHE A 161 -9.53 28.61 -17.32
C PHE A 161 -8.65 28.31 -16.09
N ILE A 162 -7.40 27.91 -16.30
CA ILE A 162 -6.48 27.62 -15.18
C ILE A 162 -6.10 28.92 -14.46
N LYS A 163 -5.86 30.02 -15.18
CA LYS A 163 -5.58 31.33 -14.57
C LYS A 163 -6.74 31.81 -13.70
N SER A 164 -7.97 31.80 -14.21
CA SER A 164 -9.13 32.18 -13.40
C SER A 164 -9.29 31.23 -12.21
N SER A 165 -9.18 29.92 -12.43
CA SER A 165 -9.29 28.94 -11.34
C SER A 165 -8.22 29.09 -10.24
N LEU A 166 -7.01 29.52 -10.58
CA LEU A 166 -5.92 29.68 -9.61
C LEU A 166 -5.92 31.07 -8.94
N LEU A 167 -6.36 32.11 -9.64
CA LEU A 167 -6.26 33.51 -9.18
C LEU A 167 -7.57 34.07 -8.61
N GLU A 168 -8.73 33.59 -9.07
CA GLU A 168 -10.06 34.09 -8.68
C GLU A 168 -10.67 33.30 -7.50
N SER A 169 -9.98 32.28 -6.99
CA SER A 169 -10.38 31.51 -5.80
C SER A 169 -10.48 32.33 -4.51
N LYS A 170 -10.11 33.63 -4.55
CA LYS A 170 -10.24 34.59 -3.44
C LYS A 170 -11.69 35.04 -3.19
N THR A 171 -12.65 34.78 -4.08
CA THR A 171 -14.03 35.27 -3.89
C THR A 171 -15.02 34.11 -3.71
N ASN A 172 -15.39 33.89 -2.44
CA ASN A 172 -16.67 33.31 -1.99
C ASN A 172 -16.98 31.86 -2.37
N SER A 173 -16.32 30.88 -1.72
CA SER A 173 -17.00 29.61 -1.43
C SER A 173 -16.57 29.06 -0.08
N THR A 174 -17.55 28.88 0.80
CA THR A 174 -17.43 28.26 2.14
C THR A 174 -17.26 26.74 2.08
N ASP A 175 -17.22 26.16 0.87
CA ASP A 175 -17.50 24.73 0.68
C ASP A 175 -16.26 23.90 0.29
N SER A 176 -15.05 24.47 0.38
CA SER A 176 -13.82 23.68 0.26
C SER A 176 -12.64 24.30 1.03
N PRO A 177 -12.25 23.73 2.18
CA PRO A 177 -11.13 24.22 2.99
C PRO A 177 -9.76 24.13 2.31
N SER A 178 -9.63 23.37 1.21
CA SER A 178 -8.33 22.93 0.67
C SER A 178 -7.69 23.85 -0.37
N LEU A 179 -8.41 24.87 -0.88
CA LEU A 179 -7.92 25.82 -1.90
C LEU A 179 -7.77 27.25 -1.35
N GLN A 180 -7.79 27.41 -0.03
CA GLN A 180 -7.71 28.71 0.61
C GLN A 180 -6.32 29.32 0.38
N ASN A 181 -6.30 30.40 -0.41
CA ASN A 181 -5.21 31.38 -0.55
C ASN A 181 -3.86 30.84 -1.03
N LEU A 182 -3.82 30.24 -2.22
CA LEU A 182 -2.56 30.21 -2.97
C LEU A 182 -2.22 31.64 -3.39
N ASP A 183 -1.17 32.21 -2.80
CA ASP A 183 -0.70 33.53 -3.19
C ASP A 183 -0.13 33.52 -4.61
N ALA A 184 -0.34 34.60 -5.35
CA ALA A 184 0.13 34.71 -6.73
C ALA A 184 1.66 34.65 -6.81
N HIS A 185 2.37 35.13 -5.77
CA HIS A 185 3.82 35.01 -5.68
C HIS A 185 4.24 33.56 -5.52
N PHE A 186 3.61 32.83 -4.59
CA PHE A 186 3.88 31.41 -4.38
C PHE A 186 3.63 30.56 -5.63
N ILE A 187 2.52 30.80 -6.34
CA ILE A 187 2.24 30.12 -7.62
C ILE A 187 3.35 30.39 -8.62
N LYS A 188 3.83 31.64 -8.72
CA LYS A 188 4.93 32.01 -9.61
C LYS A 188 6.22 31.29 -9.25
N ASP A 189 6.56 31.21 -7.96
CA ASP A 189 7.77 30.53 -7.49
C ASP A 189 7.73 29.03 -7.79
N VAL A 190 6.58 28.39 -7.56
CA VAL A 190 6.36 26.98 -7.94
C VAL A 190 6.53 26.79 -9.44
N LEU A 191 5.90 27.64 -10.27
CA LEU A 191 6.01 27.52 -11.72
C LEU A 191 7.44 27.75 -12.23
N ASN A 192 8.18 28.68 -11.62
CA ASN A 192 9.59 28.90 -11.92
C ASN A 192 10.44 27.67 -11.54
N TYR A 193 10.24 27.10 -10.35
CA TYR A 193 10.97 25.91 -9.90
C TYR A 193 10.72 24.71 -10.82
N VAL A 194 9.45 24.47 -11.16
CA VAL A 194 9.03 23.36 -12.02
C VAL A 194 9.52 23.56 -13.45
N SER A 195 9.58 24.81 -13.95
CA SER A 195 10.11 25.14 -15.29
C SER A 195 9.48 24.32 -16.44
N GLY A 196 8.19 23.96 -16.30
CA GLY A 196 7.45 23.18 -17.31
C GLY A 196 7.63 21.66 -17.23
N ASP A 197 8.39 21.15 -16.25
CA ASP A 197 8.59 19.73 -16.02
C ASP A 197 7.47 19.16 -15.12
N PHE A 198 6.55 18.40 -15.72
CA PHE A 198 5.43 17.83 -14.99
C PHE A 198 5.85 16.89 -13.86
N ASP A 199 6.93 16.12 -14.04
CA ASP A 199 7.38 15.16 -13.05
C ASP A 199 7.91 15.88 -11.81
N LYS A 200 8.60 17.02 -11.98
CA LYS A 200 9.00 17.88 -10.86
C LYS A 200 7.81 18.38 -10.07
N LEU A 201 6.74 18.83 -10.74
CA LEU A 201 5.52 19.28 -10.07
C LEU A 201 4.89 18.14 -9.27
N GLN A 202 4.82 16.93 -9.86
CA GLN A 202 4.26 15.75 -9.22
C GLN A 202 5.09 15.27 -8.02
N GLN A 203 6.41 15.41 -8.09
CA GLN A 203 7.34 15.03 -7.02
C GLN A 203 7.44 16.09 -5.92
N MET A 204 6.93 17.30 -6.11
CA MET A 204 6.97 18.31 -5.05
C MET A 204 6.24 17.83 -3.79
N GLY A 205 6.88 17.99 -2.64
CA GLY A 205 6.34 17.53 -1.36
C GLY A 205 6.39 16.02 -1.14
N SER A 206 6.97 15.23 -2.05
CA SER A 206 7.15 13.78 -1.87
C SER A 206 8.14 13.44 -0.75
N SER A 207 9.17 14.28 -0.57
CA SER A 207 10.15 14.19 0.51
C SER A 207 10.10 15.45 1.38
N PHE A 208 10.22 15.27 2.69
CA PHE A 208 10.41 16.39 3.59
C PHE A 208 11.79 17.04 3.33
N PRO A 209 11.87 18.36 3.11
CA PRO A 209 13.15 19.02 2.84
C PRO A 209 13.97 19.09 4.13
N GLU A 210 14.90 18.16 4.33
CA GLU A 210 15.78 18.18 5.52
C GLU A 210 16.90 19.21 5.38
N LEU A 211 17.23 19.89 6.48
CA LEU A 211 18.39 20.77 6.55
C LEU A 211 19.69 19.98 6.37
N GLU A 212 20.72 20.58 5.76
CA GLU A 212 22.03 19.94 5.60
C GLU A 212 22.66 19.53 6.93
N VAL A 213 22.48 20.32 7.99
CA VAL A 213 22.94 19.96 9.35
C VAL A 213 22.25 18.69 9.89
N VAL A 214 20.99 18.45 9.52
CA VAL A 214 20.25 17.23 9.87
C VAL A 214 20.74 16.04 9.07
N LYS A 215 20.96 16.21 7.76
CA LYS A 215 21.52 15.15 6.91
C LYS A 215 22.91 14.71 7.39
N ASN A 216 23.77 15.68 7.72
CA ASN A 216 25.11 15.40 8.25
C ASN A 216 25.04 14.63 9.57
N TYR A 217 24.12 14.98 10.46
CA TYR A 217 23.93 14.27 11.72
C TYR A 217 23.37 12.86 11.57
N LYS A 218 22.51 12.63 10.57
CA LYS A 218 22.03 11.27 10.24
C LYS A 218 23.15 10.35 9.75
N ASN A 219 24.13 10.91 9.03
CA ASN A 219 25.32 10.17 8.59
C ASN A 219 26.33 9.98 9.72
N ASP A 220 26.52 11.00 10.56
CA ASP A 220 27.43 11.00 11.70
C ASP A 220 26.73 11.54 12.95
N ASN A 221 26.37 10.62 13.86
CA ASN A 221 25.69 10.94 15.12
C ASN A 221 26.52 11.81 16.08
N THR A 222 27.77 12.14 15.75
CA THR A 222 28.64 13.04 16.53
C THR A 222 28.63 14.48 16.01
N ALA A 223 28.12 14.73 14.79
CA ALA A 223 28.10 16.04 14.14
C ALA A 223 27.03 16.98 14.74
N LEU A 224 27.28 17.48 15.95
CA LEU A 224 26.35 18.33 16.72
C LEU A 224 26.56 19.84 16.53
N ASP A 225 27.63 20.27 15.86
CA ASP A 225 28.06 21.68 15.85
C ASP A 225 27.03 22.64 15.24
N GLY A 226 26.22 22.17 14.29
CA GLY A 226 25.22 22.97 13.57
C GLY A 226 23.88 23.16 14.29
N PHE A 227 23.66 22.55 15.46
CA PHE A 227 22.38 22.62 16.18
C PHE A 227 22.37 23.65 17.31
N PRO A 228 21.20 24.19 17.70
CA PRO A 228 21.03 24.93 18.94
C PRO A 228 21.28 24.05 20.17
N GLU A 229 21.70 24.64 21.29
CA GLU A 229 22.06 23.91 22.52
C GLU A 229 20.90 23.05 23.07
N THR A 230 19.66 23.53 22.95
CA THR A 230 18.46 22.77 23.33
C THR A 230 18.37 21.45 22.55
N VAL A 231 18.51 21.52 21.22
CA VAL A 231 18.46 20.35 20.34
C VAL A 231 19.65 19.41 20.58
N LYS A 232 20.86 19.96 20.82
CA LYS A 232 22.04 19.14 21.15
C LYS A 232 21.80 18.27 22.39
N THR A 233 21.31 18.88 23.47
CA THR A 233 21.06 18.16 24.73
C THR A 233 19.99 17.07 24.57
N ASP A 234 18.93 17.34 23.81
CA ASP A 234 17.88 16.37 23.51
C ASP A 234 18.38 15.20 22.66
N LEU A 235 19.19 15.48 21.63
CA LEU A 235 19.79 14.45 20.78
C LEU A 235 20.78 13.57 21.57
N GLN A 236 21.64 14.17 22.39
CA GLN A 236 22.58 13.42 23.25
C GLN A 236 21.84 12.51 24.24
N ARG A 237 20.81 13.05 24.91
CA ARG A 237 19.97 12.28 25.84
C ARG A 237 19.28 11.11 25.14
N THR A 238 18.79 11.33 23.92
CA THR A 238 18.10 10.30 23.15
C THR A 238 19.07 9.23 22.65
N ASN A 239 20.24 9.61 22.15
CA ASN A 239 21.31 8.67 21.77
C ASN A 239 21.76 7.82 22.96
N GLY A 240 21.96 8.41 24.14
CA GLY A 240 22.32 7.65 25.35
C GLY A 240 21.28 6.60 25.73
N LYS A 241 19.98 6.90 25.56
CA LYS A 241 18.89 5.92 25.74
C LYS A 241 18.92 4.82 24.67
N LEU A 242 19.14 5.19 23.41
CA LEU A 242 19.27 4.22 22.30
C LEU A 242 20.40 3.23 22.54
N ASP A 243 21.58 3.71 22.96
CA ASP A 243 22.73 2.86 23.27
C ASP A 243 22.45 1.92 24.43
N ALA A 244 21.78 2.42 25.49
CA ALA A 244 21.40 1.59 26.63
C ALA A 244 20.38 0.51 26.25
N LEU A 245 19.35 0.86 25.48
CA LEU A 245 18.34 -0.08 24.99
C LEU A 245 18.94 -1.10 24.01
N SER A 246 19.78 -0.67 23.07
CA SER A 246 20.47 -1.55 22.13
C SER A 246 21.31 -2.61 22.85
N LYS A 247 22.03 -2.22 23.91
CA LYS A 247 22.76 -3.17 24.78
C LYS A 247 21.83 -4.16 25.47
N GLN A 248 20.67 -3.71 25.95
CA GLN A 248 19.67 -4.59 26.59
C GLN A 248 19.06 -5.58 25.58
N VAL A 249 18.73 -5.12 24.37
CA VAL A 249 18.24 -5.96 23.27
C VAL A 249 19.27 -7.04 22.94
N THR A 250 20.53 -6.65 22.73
CA THR A 250 21.63 -7.59 22.43
C THR A 250 21.79 -8.63 23.54
N LYS A 251 21.72 -8.22 24.81
CA LYS A 251 21.78 -9.13 25.96
C LYS A 251 20.60 -10.10 25.95
N GLN A 252 19.40 -9.63 25.65
CA GLN A 252 18.19 -10.46 25.62
C GLN A 252 18.20 -11.47 24.47
N GLU A 253 18.73 -11.08 23.30
CA GLU A 253 18.97 -11.99 22.16
C GLU A 253 19.96 -13.10 22.52
N GLN A 254 21.02 -12.77 23.27
CA GLN A 254 21.98 -13.77 23.78
C GLN A 254 21.31 -14.76 24.73
N VAL A 255 20.41 -14.30 25.61
CA VAL A 255 19.63 -15.18 26.50
C VAL A 255 18.76 -16.14 25.71
N LEU A 256 18.02 -15.67 24.70
CA LEU A 256 17.21 -16.53 23.84
C LEU A 256 18.06 -17.56 23.10
N LYS A 257 19.21 -17.14 22.56
CA LYS A 257 20.15 -18.04 21.89
C LYS A 257 20.68 -19.11 22.86
N ALA A 258 21.01 -18.73 24.09
CA ALA A 258 21.44 -19.65 25.13
C ALA A 258 20.34 -20.66 25.48
N LEU A 259 19.07 -20.22 25.62
CA LEU A 259 17.94 -21.11 25.89
C LEU A 259 17.73 -22.15 24.78
N VAL A 260 17.84 -21.75 23.51
CA VAL A 260 17.76 -22.69 22.37
C VAL A 260 18.88 -23.72 22.45
N ASN A 261 20.12 -23.27 22.67
CA ASN A 261 21.27 -24.17 22.80
C ASN A 261 21.12 -25.13 23.99
N THR A 262 20.62 -24.66 25.14
CA THR A 262 20.32 -25.51 26.30
C THR A 262 19.29 -26.60 25.97
N LYS A 263 18.26 -26.30 25.16
CA LYS A 263 17.27 -27.30 24.73
C LYS A 263 17.89 -28.40 23.88
N ASP A 264 18.78 -28.03 22.96
CA ASP A 264 19.47 -28.97 22.10
C ASP A 264 20.45 -29.84 22.89
N ASN A 265 21.20 -29.24 23.82
CA ASN A 265 22.06 -29.97 24.75
C ASN A 265 21.27 -30.97 25.61
N ILE A 266 20.12 -30.57 26.16
CA ILE A 266 19.24 -31.46 26.93
C ILE A 266 18.80 -32.66 26.09
N LYS A 267 18.48 -32.44 24.81
CA LYS A 267 18.10 -33.52 23.90
C LYS A 267 19.29 -34.48 23.69
N HIS A 268 20.47 -33.93 23.41
CA HIS A 268 21.68 -34.72 23.19
C HIS A 268 22.11 -35.52 24.44
N LEU A 269 22.04 -34.91 25.62
CA LEU A 269 22.33 -35.57 26.89
C LEU A 269 21.36 -36.71 27.17
N ASN A 270 20.06 -36.49 26.99
CA ASN A 270 19.05 -37.56 27.15
C ASN A 270 19.27 -38.72 26.16
N GLU A 271 19.69 -38.44 24.93
CA GLU A 271 20.03 -39.45 23.93
C GLU A 271 21.31 -40.23 24.33
N ARG A 272 22.39 -39.54 24.71
CA ARG A 272 23.63 -40.18 25.24
C ARG A 272 23.34 -41.06 26.44
N LEU A 273 22.61 -40.55 27.41
CA LEU A 273 22.24 -41.30 28.63
C LEU A 273 21.40 -42.53 28.30
N THR A 274 20.43 -42.41 27.39
CA THR A 274 19.60 -43.54 26.95
C THR A 274 20.46 -44.64 26.32
N ASN A 275 21.40 -44.28 25.46
CA ASN A 275 22.28 -45.25 24.79
C ASN A 275 23.17 -45.96 25.82
N ILE A 276 23.91 -45.23 26.66
CA ILE A 276 24.86 -45.82 27.61
C ILE A 276 24.16 -46.69 28.66
N VAL A 277 23.04 -46.23 29.23
CA VAL A 277 22.37 -46.96 30.33
C VAL A 277 21.68 -48.24 29.84
N TYR A 278 21.17 -48.26 28.60
CA TYR A 278 20.41 -49.40 28.09
C TYR A 278 21.18 -50.25 27.06
N GLU A 279 22.32 -49.81 26.50
CA GLU A 279 23.21 -50.67 25.70
C GLU A 279 23.97 -51.69 26.57
N ASP A 280 24.43 -51.29 27.76
CA ASP A 280 25.11 -52.17 28.75
C ASP A 280 24.24 -53.37 29.19
N SER A 281 22.91 -53.32 29.00
CA SER A 281 22.00 -54.43 29.34
C SER A 281 21.90 -55.51 28.26
N SER A 282 22.64 -55.39 27.15
CA SER A 282 22.55 -56.29 25.98
C SER A 282 23.68 -57.31 25.86
N SER A 283 24.74 -57.21 26.69
CA SER A 283 25.92 -58.07 26.59
C SER A 283 25.82 -59.37 27.37
N ASP A 284 24.63 -59.77 27.84
CA ASP A 284 24.47 -61.07 28.49
C ASP A 284 23.18 -61.79 28.07
N LYS A 285 23.29 -62.51 26.94
CA LYS A 285 22.69 -63.83 26.63
C LYS A 285 22.62 -64.04 25.11
N GLN A 286 23.66 -64.66 24.57
CA GLN A 286 23.44 -65.61 23.48
C GLN A 286 22.58 -66.75 24.05
N THR A 287 21.31 -66.85 23.64
CA THR A 287 20.74 -68.04 23.00
C THR A 287 19.25 -67.84 22.67
N SER A 288 18.96 -67.93 21.36
CA SER A 288 17.74 -68.46 20.73
C SER A 288 16.40 -67.67 20.77
N LYS A 289 16.02 -67.25 19.54
CA LYS A 289 14.71 -67.31 18.86
C LYS A 289 13.42 -66.72 19.49
N LYS A 290 12.88 -65.75 18.70
CA LYS A 290 11.47 -65.37 18.43
C LYS A 290 10.66 -64.67 19.54
N LYS A 291 10.35 -63.37 19.32
CA LYS A 291 8.99 -62.88 18.99
C LYS A 291 9.00 -61.39 18.62
N LYS A 292 8.41 -61.05 17.47
CA LYS A 292 8.02 -59.68 17.10
C LYS A 292 6.85 -59.26 18.00
N GLY A 293 7.09 -58.25 18.82
CA GLY A 293 6.10 -57.50 19.58
C GLY A 293 6.78 -56.22 20.06
N ALA A 294 6.26 -55.06 19.64
CA ALA A 294 6.82 -53.75 19.93
C ALA A 294 6.80 -53.45 21.44
N ARG A 295 7.85 -53.85 22.16
CA ARG A 295 8.14 -53.37 23.51
C ARG A 295 8.91 -52.07 23.33
N GLY A 296 8.28 -50.93 23.63
CA GLY A 296 8.90 -49.61 23.48
C GLY A 296 10.28 -49.60 24.14
N LYS A 297 11.31 -49.12 23.42
CA LYS A 297 12.65 -48.93 23.98
C LYS A 297 12.53 -48.06 25.22
N LYS A 298 13.07 -48.52 26.36
CA LYS A 298 13.17 -47.67 27.56
C LYS A 298 14.02 -46.46 27.19
N LYS A 299 13.54 -45.26 27.50
CA LYS A 299 14.20 -43.98 27.19
C LYS A 299 14.39 -43.19 28.48
N ILE A 300 15.54 -42.55 28.62
CA ILE A 300 15.80 -41.56 29.67
C ILE A 300 15.32 -40.19 29.15
N ASP A 301 14.47 -39.54 29.93
CA ASP A 301 13.91 -38.21 29.63
C ASP A 301 13.90 -37.39 30.92
N ILE A 302 15.04 -36.76 31.21
CA ILE A 302 15.32 -36.00 32.43
C ILE A 302 14.98 -34.52 32.22
N CYS A 303 14.54 -33.87 33.30
CA CYS A 303 14.08 -32.49 33.32
C CYS A 303 15.16 -31.45 32.96
N PHE A 304 16.35 -31.56 33.56
CA PHE A 304 17.48 -30.64 33.42
C PHE A 304 17.12 -29.15 33.60
N CYS A 305 16.08 -28.85 34.39
CA CYS A 305 15.78 -27.47 34.78
C CYS A 305 16.89 -26.99 35.73
N ASP A 306 17.58 -25.93 35.31
CA ASP A 306 18.55 -25.24 36.14
C ASP A 306 17.85 -24.19 37.00
N LYS A 307 18.20 -24.12 38.28
CA LYS A 307 17.76 -23.05 39.19
C LYS A 307 18.67 -21.83 39.15
N GLY A 308 19.89 -21.97 38.64
CA GLY A 308 20.92 -20.93 38.63
C GLY A 308 21.22 -20.38 37.24
N ASP A 309 22.00 -19.28 37.22
CA ASP A 309 22.56 -18.66 36.01
C ASP A 309 23.81 -19.39 35.49
N GLN A 310 24.24 -20.46 36.16
CA GLN A 310 25.38 -21.25 35.73
C GLN A 310 24.90 -22.12 34.57
N SER A 311 25.58 -22.10 33.43
CA SER A 311 25.20 -22.91 32.28
C SER A 311 25.55 -24.39 32.52
N ILE A 312 24.96 -25.02 33.54
CA ILE A 312 25.37 -26.34 34.04
C ILE A 312 25.18 -27.39 32.95
N VAL A 313 24.08 -27.30 32.20
CA VAL A 313 23.80 -28.16 31.04
C VAL A 313 24.89 -28.04 29.97
N GLN A 314 25.41 -26.83 29.72
CA GLN A 314 26.53 -26.62 28.79
C GLN A 314 27.81 -27.24 29.35
N SER A 315 28.11 -27.01 30.63
CA SER A 315 29.28 -27.59 31.31
C SER A 315 29.29 -29.13 31.28
N ILE A 316 28.13 -29.78 31.43
CA ILE A 316 27.99 -31.24 31.32
C ILE A 316 28.24 -31.71 29.88
N THR A 317 27.82 -30.92 28.89
CA THR A 317 28.00 -31.26 27.48
C THR A 317 29.46 -31.14 27.06
N ASP A 318 30.18 -30.14 27.60
CA ASP A 318 31.57 -29.83 27.25
C ASP A 318 32.59 -30.65 28.06
N SER A 319 32.26 -31.08 29.28
CA SER A 319 33.17 -31.81 30.16
C SER A 319 32.76 -33.26 30.37
N GLU A 320 33.62 -34.17 29.93
CA GLU A 320 33.42 -35.61 30.05
C GLU A 320 33.44 -36.08 31.52
N THR A 321 34.20 -35.41 32.39
CA THR A 321 34.26 -35.76 33.82
C THR A 321 32.95 -35.46 34.54
N ILE A 322 32.33 -34.31 34.24
CA ILE A 322 31.04 -33.91 34.84
C ILE A 322 29.92 -34.82 34.31
N PHE A 323 30.00 -35.19 33.02
CA PHE A 323 29.09 -36.16 32.44
C PHE A 323 29.19 -37.53 33.11
N ASP A 324 30.40 -38.02 33.40
CA ASP A 324 30.61 -39.29 34.10
C ASP A 324 30.04 -39.27 35.52
N ASP A 325 30.17 -38.15 36.23
CA ASP A 325 29.57 -37.99 37.56
C ASP A 325 28.04 -37.96 37.50
N LEU A 326 27.46 -37.27 36.51
CA LEU A 326 26.02 -37.33 36.24
C LEU A 326 25.58 -38.76 35.90
N LEU A 327 26.35 -39.48 35.09
CA LEU A 327 26.06 -40.86 34.69
C LEU A 327 26.05 -41.81 35.89
N LYS A 328 26.98 -41.66 36.85
CA LYS A 328 27.00 -42.45 38.10
C LYS A 328 25.71 -42.24 38.90
N VAL A 329 25.29 -40.98 39.09
CA VAL A 329 24.06 -40.64 39.82
C VAL A 329 22.83 -41.24 39.12
N ILE A 330 22.77 -41.16 37.79
CA ILE A 330 21.65 -41.72 37.01
C ILE A 330 21.67 -43.26 37.03
N LYS A 331 22.82 -43.91 36.92
CA LYS A 331 22.94 -45.38 36.98
C LYS A 331 22.51 -45.91 38.36
N ALA A 332 22.95 -45.28 39.46
CA ALA A 332 22.51 -45.61 40.81
C ALA A 332 20.98 -45.54 40.91
N ARG A 333 20.37 -44.47 40.40
CA ARG A 333 18.91 -44.29 40.39
C ARG A 333 18.13 -45.34 39.58
N VAL A 334 18.70 -45.86 38.49
CA VAL A 334 18.00 -46.81 37.59
C VAL A 334 18.15 -48.26 38.04
N PHE A 335 19.29 -48.64 38.63
CA PHE A 335 19.61 -50.03 38.94
C PHE A 335 19.56 -50.38 40.44
N GLU A 336 19.81 -49.43 41.34
CA GLU A 336 19.73 -49.67 42.79
C GLU A 336 18.34 -49.27 43.30
N ASN A 337 17.43 -50.24 43.41
CA ASN A 337 16.18 -50.11 44.18
C ASN A 337 16.49 -50.09 45.69
N GLY A 338 17.32 -49.14 46.14
CA GLY A 338 17.70 -48.98 47.54
C GLY A 338 16.79 -47.97 48.24
N GLU A 339 16.35 -48.33 49.44
CA GLU A 339 15.57 -47.55 50.41
C GLU A 339 16.31 -46.26 50.85
N ALA A 340 16.52 -45.31 49.94
CA ALA A 340 17.03 -43.98 50.22
C ALA A 340 15.89 -42.96 50.05
N GLU A 341 15.74 -42.06 51.03
CA GLU A 341 14.70 -41.03 51.10
C GLU A 341 14.60 -40.26 49.77
N GLU A 342 13.41 -40.29 49.15
CA GLU A 342 13.16 -39.86 47.76
C GLU A 342 13.49 -38.38 47.45
N GLU A 343 13.74 -37.54 48.46
CA GLU A 343 13.80 -36.09 48.31
C GLU A 343 15.20 -35.52 47.98
N ASP A 344 16.29 -36.16 48.43
CA ASP A 344 17.67 -35.64 48.25
C ASP A 344 18.35 -36.06 46.92
N MET A 345 17.76 -37.01 46.18
CA MET A 345 18.34 -37.58 44.94
C MET A 345 17.84 -36.95 43.64
N ASP A 346 17.06 -35.86 43.72
CA ASP A 346 16.43 -35.19 42.56
C ASP A 346 17.24 -33.98 42.02
N TRP A 347 18.34 -33.62 42.67
CA TRP A 347 19.21 -32.50 42.29
C TRP A 347 20.65 -32.96 42.02
N PHE A 348 21.19 -32.57 40.87
CA PHE A 348 22.60 -32.72 40.54
C PHE A 348 23.31 -31.38 40.76
N MET A 349 24.43 -31.41 41.49
CA MET A 349 25.17 -30.20 41.91
C MET A 349 24.27 -29.14 42.56
N ASN A 350 23.25 -29.55 43.32
CA ASN A 350 22.25 -28.73 44.03
C ASN A 350 21.36 -27.81 43.17
N ASP A 351 21.70 -27.59 41.90
CA ASP A 351 21.07 -26.58 41.05
C ASP A 351 20.40 -27.17 39.79
N LEU A 352 20.72 -28.40 39.40
CA LEU A 352 20.16 -29.04 38.21
C LEU A 352 19.15 -30.14 38.54
N CYS A 353 17.91 -30.00 38.09
CA CYS A 353 16.86 -30.99 38.33
C CYS A 353 17.06 -32.25 37.46
N ILE A 354 17.29 -33.40 38.08
CA ILE A 354 17.50 -34.69 37.40
C ILE A 354 16.29 -35.63 37.45
N LYS A 355 15.12 -35.11 37.86
CA LYS A 355 13.86 -35.88 37.91
C LYS A 355 13.37 -36.24 36.51
N ASP A 356 12.72 -37.39 36.37
CA ASP A 356 11.97 -37.77 35.16
C ASP A 356 11.05 -36.63 34.73
N LYS A 357 11.16 -36.17 33.48
CA LYS A 357 10.41 -35.03 32.95
C LYS A 357 8.90 -35.17 33.14
N LYS A 358 8.35 -36.38 32.96
CA LYS A 358 6.92 -36.68 33.17
C LYS A 358 6.48 -36.67 34.63
N LYS A 359 7.41 -36.89 35.57
CA LYS A 359 7.16 -36.91 37.01
C LYS A 359 7.56 -35.58 37.68
N CYS A 360 8.17 -34.66 36.93
CA CYS A 360 8.63 -33.37 37.43
C CYS A 360 7.51 -32.32 37.39
N VAL A 361 6.67 -32.30 38.44
CA VAL A 361 5.55 -31.35 38.55
C VAL A 361 6.06 -29.90 38.70
N ARG A 362 7.18 -29.68 39.41
CA ARG A 362 7.71 -28.35 39.73
C ARG A 362 8.27 -27.59 38.52
N HIS A 363 8.77 -28.29 37.51
CA HIS A 363 9.39 -27.70 36.32
C HIS A 363 8.68 -28.13 35.04
N SER A 364 7.42 -28.55 35.12
CA SER A 364 6.67 -28.92 33.92
C SER A 364 6.59 -27.73 32.95
N GLY A 365 7.17 -27.88 31.77
CA GLY A 365 7.17 -26.82 30.75
C GLY A 365 8.06 -25.61 31.05
N TRP A 366 9.00 -25.71 32.02
CA TRP A 366 9.89 -24.61 32.42
C TRP A 366 10.53 -23.90 31.22
N TRP A 367 11.08 -24.66 30.28
CA TRP A 367 11.77 -24.09 29.11
C TRP A 367 10.85 -23.22 28.26
N ASN A 368 9.60 -23.64 28.02
CA ASN A 368 8.65 -22.83 27.25
C ASN A 368 8.34 -21.53 27.99
N LEU A 369 8.16 -21.58 29.32
CA LEU A 369 7.90 -20.39 30.12
C LEU A 369 9.06 -19.39 30.04
N TYR A 370 10.31 -19.83 30.23
CA TYR A 370 11.47 -18.94 30.11
C TYR A 370 11.70 -18.45 28.69
N TYR A 371 11.47 -19.29 27.68
CA TYR A 371 11.58 -18.88 26.28
C TYR A 371 10.53 -17.83 25.92
N ASP A 372 9.27 -18.03 26.32
CA ASP A 372 8.16 -17.10 26.07
C ASP A 372 8.31 -15.80 26.87
N GLU A 373 8.82 -15.86 28.10
CA GLU A 373 9.18 -14.68 28.89
C GLU A 373 10.34 -13.91 28.26
N ALA A 374 11.40 -14.61 27.86
CA ALA A 374 12.54 -13.98 27.21
C ALA A 374 12.17 -13.36 25.86
N GLY A 375 11.27 -14.00 25.11
CA GLY A 375 10.72 -13.49 23.86
C GLY A 375 9.88 -12.24 24.05
N ARG A 376 8.95 -12.22 25.01
CA ARG A 376 8.15 -11.04 25.34
C ARG A 376 9.00 -9.86 25.82
N ASN A 377 10.03 -10.12 26.62
CA ASN A 377 10.96 -9.09 27.06
C ASN A 377 11.74 -8.50 25.88
N LEU A 378 12.18 -9.33 24.93
CA LEU A 378 12.85 -8.86 23.71
C LEU A 378 11.91 -7.97 22.89
N GLU A 379 10.68 -8.40 22.64
CA GLU A 379 9.68 -7.64 21.89
C GLU A 379 9.40 -6.28 22.55
N GLN A 380 9.24 -6.25 23.87
CA GLN A 380 9.04 -5.00 24.62
C GLN A 380 10.26 -4.06 24.51
N LEU A 381 11.48 -4.59 24.56
CA LEU A 381 12.70 -3.79 24.42
C LEU A 381 12.86 -3.26 22.99
N GLN A 382 12.53 -4.06 21.97
CA GLN A 382 12.54 -3.66 20.57
C GLN A 382 11.51 -2.56 20.31
N SER A 383 10.28 -2.68 20.84
CA SER A 383 9.27 -1.63 20.75
C SER A 383 9.75 -0.31 21.37
N LYS A 384 10.37 -0.36 22.56
CA LYS A 384 10.93 0.86 23.20
C LYS A 384 12.09 1.46 22.41
N LEU A 385 12.91 0.61 21.78
CA LEU A 385 14.00 1.05 20.92
C LEU A 385 13.46 1.82 19.70
N GLU A 386 12.44 1.26 19.03
CA GLU A 386 11.76 1.87 17.89
C GLU A 386 11.11 3.21 18.27
N GLU A 387 10.34 3.26 19.37
CA GLU A 387 9.76 4.50 19.89
C GLU A 387 10.82 5.59 20.16
N THR A 388 11.98 5.20 20.69
CA THR A 388 13.07 6.14 20.96
C THR A 388 13.75 6.60 19.67
N MET A 389 13.83 5.75 18.64
CA MET A 389 14.31 6.14 17.31
C MET A 389 13.34 7.13 16.64
N GLU A 390 12.03 6.90 16.74
CA GLU A 390 11.02 7.84 16.23
C GLU A 390 11.07 9.19 16.97
N GLN A 391 11.31 9.18 18.29
CA GLN A 391 11.52 10.41 19.06
C GLN A 391 12.73 11.19 18.55
N LYS A 392 13.85 10.51 18.23
CA LYS A 392 15.04 11.14 17.62
C LYS A 392 14.70 11.80 16.29
N GLU A 393 14.01 11.08 15.40
CA GLU A 393 13.58 11.60 14.10
C GLU A 393 12.62 12.79 14.25
N SER A 394 11.71 12.74 15.22
CA SER A 394 10.79 13.83 15.54
C SER A 394 11.52 15.09 15.99
N ILE A 395 12.56 14.97 16.83
CA ILE A 395 13.41 16.11 17.24
C ILE A 395 14.05 16.78 16.02
N LEU A 396 14.65 15.99 15.12
CA LEU A 396 15.31 16.49 13.91
C LEU A 396 14.33 17.14 12.94
N ARG A 397 13.14 16.54 12.79
CA ARG A 397 12.07 17.07 11.94
C ARG A 397 11.51 18.38 12.48
N ASN A 398 11.20 18.45 13.77
CA ASN A 398 10.68 19.66 14.43
C ASN A 398 11.70 20.80 14.36
N TYR A 399 12.99 20.48 14.53
CA TYR A 399 14.04 21.46 14.32
C TYR A 399 14.05 22.00 12.88
N SER A 400 13.99 21.12 11.88
CA SER A 400 13.92 21.55 10.47
C SER A 400 12.70 22.44 10.20
N ILE A 401 11.52 22.06 10.70
CA ILE A 401 10.29 22.86 10.60
C ILE A 401 10.50 24.24 11.21
N SER A 402 11.04 24.31 12.44
CA SER A 402 11.24 25.59 13.13
C SER A 402 12.16 26.54 12.37
N VAL A 403 13.16 26.03 11.66
CA VAL A 403 14.09 26.84 10.86
C VAL A 403 13.44 27.32 9.56
N TYR A 404 12.59 26.52 8.91
CA TYR A 404 11.86 26.97 7.71
C TYR A 404 10.71 27.92 8.01
N GLU A 405 10.13 27.85 9.21
CA GLU A 405 9.05 28.74 9.65
C GLU A 405 9.56 30.06 10.26
N SER A 406 10.83 30.12 10.66
CA SER A 406 11.51 31.34 11.14
C SER A 406 11.98 32.20 9.98
#